data_AF-A0A0B8P3M8-F1
#
_entry.id   AF-A0A0B8P3M8-F1
#
_cell.length_a   1.000
_cell.length_b   1.000
_cell.length_c   1.000
_cell.angle_alpha   90.00
_cell.angle_beta   90.00
_cell.angle_gamma   90.00
#
_symmetry.space_group_name_H-M   'P 1'
#
loop_
_entity.id
_entity.type
_entity.pdbx_description
1 polymer ?
#
loop_
_entity_poly.entity_id
_entity_poly.type
_entity_poly.pdbx_seq_one_letter_code
_entity_poly.pdbx_strand_id
1 'polypeptide(L)'
;MMKRLLLLIAASAVAFTTFADTSSDAKENRIISVGSSITELFYALDAKEQLVAIDVTSRHFDKSGEMPQVGYHRQLSAEGLMAQSPTHVIGSHEMA
;
A
#
# COMPACT_ATOMS: atom_id res chain seq x y z
N MET A 1 51.25 -5.21 13.92
CA MET A 1 50.17 -6.11 14.37
C MET A 1 48.80 -5.42 14.46
N MET A 2 48.68 -4.24 15.10
CA MET A 2 47.38 -3.62 15.43
C MET A 2 46.56 -3.06 14.23
N LYS A 3 47.21 -2.69 13.12
CA LYS A 3 46.51 -2.23 11.90
C LYS A 3 45.75 -3.36 11.16
N ARG A 4 46.22 -4.61 11.26
CA ARG A 4 45.54 -5.79 10.70
C ARG A 4 44.31 -6.16 11.52
N LEU A 5 44.35 -5.95 12.84
CA LEU A 5 43.22 -6.15 13.73
C LEU A 5 42.12 -5.09 13.52
N LEU A 6 42.51 -3.84 13.27
CA LEU A 6 41.59 -2.74 12.94
C LEU A 6 40.89 -2.93 11.58
N LEU A 7 41.59 -3.49 10.59
CA LEU A 7 41.01 -3.84 9.28
C LEU A 7 40.01 -5.00 9.35
N LEU A 8 40.21 -5.97 10.25
CA LEU A 8 39.29 -7.10 10.43
C LEU A 8 37.98 -6.70 11.13
N ILE A 9 38.03 -5.75 12.06
CA ILE A 9 36.83 -5.21 12.73
C ILE A 9 36.01 -4.36 11.74
N ALA A 10 36.67 -3.56 10.90
CA ALA A 10 35.99 -2.80 9.84
C ALA A 10 35.35 -3.73 8.78
N ALA A 11 36.00 -4.85 8.42
CA ALA A 11 35.43 -5.84 7.51
C ALA A 11 34.20 -6.56 8.10
N SER A 12 34.16 -6.77 9.41
CA SER A 12 33.00 -7.38 10.08
C SER A 12 31.81 -6.42 10.21
N ALA A 13 32.04 -5.10 10.24
CA ALA A 13 30.97 -4.10 10.29
C ALA A 13 30.25 -3.94 8.94
N VAL A 14 30.95 -4.16 7.82
CA VAL A 14 30.36 -4.13 6.47
C VAL A 14 29.50 -5.39 6.20
N ALA A 15 29.80 -6.50 6.87
CA ALA A 15 29.04 -7.74 6.70
C ALA A 15 27.67 -7.73 7.41
N PHE A 16 27.44 -6.83 8.38
CA PHE A 16 26.18 -6.79 9.12
C PHE A 16 25.09 -5.94 8.44
N THR A 17 25.45 -5.13 7.43
CA THR A 17 24.52 -4.21 6.74
C THR A 17 23.81 -4.82 5.53
N THR A 18 24.06 -6.09 5.20
CA THR A 18 23.47 -6.75 4.03
C THR A 18 22.45 -7.82 4.39
N PHE A 19 21.56 -7.52 5.34
CA PHE A 19 20.22 -8.12 5.27
C PHE A 19 19.45 -7.37 4.19
N ALA A 20 19.78 -7.68 2.94
CA ALA A 20 18.95 -7.29 1.82
C ALA A 20 17.61 -8.03 2.00
N ASP A 21 16.59 -7.27 2.36
CA ASP A 21 15.20 -7.71 2.33
C ASP A 21 14.97 -8.22 0.90
N THR A 22 14.98 -9.54 0.74
CA THR A 22 14.62 -10.17 -0.51
C THR A 22 13.12 -10.09 -0.53
N SER A 23 12.59 -8.90 -0.81
CA SER A 23 11.20 -8.69 -1.08
C SER A 23 10.87 -9.58 -2.26
N SER A 24 10.26 -10.71 -1.91
CA SER A 24 9.59 -11.63 -2.81
C SER A 24 8.88 -10.81 -3.88
N ASP A 25 8.82 -11.36 -5.09
CA ASP A 25 7.89 -10.98 -6.16
C ASP A 25 6.43 -11.21 -5.70
N ALA A 26 6.09 -10.61 -4.57
CA ALA A 26 4.78 -10.56 -3.97
C ALA A 26 4.06 -9.49 -4.79
N LYS A 27 3.28 -9.98 -5.74
CA LYS A 27 2.37 -9.21 -6.57
C LYS A 27 1.85 -8.01 -5.78
N GLU A 28 2.23 -6.81 -6.19
CA GLU A 28 1.94 -5.57 -5.47
C GLU A 28 0.42 -5.48 -5.24
N ASN A 29 0.03 -5.32 -3.97
CA ASN A 29 -1.38 -5.21 -3.61
C ASN A 29 -1.93 -3.91 -4.21
N ARG A 30 -2.74 -4.05 -5.27
CA ARG A 30 -3.51 -2.97 -5.88
C ARG A 30 -4.93 -3.01 -5.36
N ILE A 31 -5.23 -2.22 -4.34
CA ILE A 31 -6.47 -2.30 -3.59
C ILE A 31 -7.38 -1.12 -3.94
N ILE A 32 -8.66 -1.41 -4.18
CA ILE A 32 -9.72 -0.39 -4.19
C ILE A 32 -10.42 -0.43 -2.84
N SER A 33 -10.39 0.69 -2.12
CA SER A 33 -11.09 0.84 -0.84
C SER A 33 -12.49 1.42 -1.06
N VAL A 34 -13.48 0.76 -0.48
CA VAL A 34 -14.89 1.13 -0.62
C VAL A 34 -15.49 1.44 0.76
N GLY A 35 -15.82 2.71 0.97
CA GLY A 35 -16.40 3.23 2.21
C GLY A 35 -15.37 3.95 3.08
N SER A 36 -15.81 5.04 3.72
CA SER A 36 -14.94 5.91 4.52
C SER A 36 -14.24 5.18 5.65
N SER A 37 -14.93 4.31 6.39
CA SER A 37 -14.37 3.55 7.51
C SER A 37 -13.28 2.57 7.08
N ILE A 38 -13.39 2.01 5.88
CA ILE A 38 -12.40 1.09 5.32
C ILE A 38 -11.18 1.88 4.85
N THR A 39 -11.39 3.00 4.18
CA THR A 39 -10.28 3.89 3.80
C THR A 39 -9.54 4.42 5.02
N GLU A 40 -10.26 4.80 6.08
CA GLU A 40 -9.67 5.22 7.35
C GLU A 40 -8.72 4.17 7.92
N LEU A 41 -9.12 2.89 7.89
CA LEU A 41 -8.31 1.78 8.38
C LEU A 41 -6.98 1.67 7.63
N PHE A 42 -6.99 1.82 6.30
CA PHE A 42 -5.74 1.82 5.50
C PHE A 42 -4.80 2.96 5.90
N TYR A 43 -5.33 4.15 6.16
CA TYR A 43 -4.52 5.28 6.60
C TYR A 43 -4.00 5.07 8.03
N ALA A 44 -4.83 4.55 8.93
CA ALA A 44 -4.46 4.28 10.33
C ALA A 44 -3.37 3.19 10.44
N LEU A 45 -3.37 2.22 9.52
CA LEU A 45 -2.35 1.16 9.44
C LEU A 45 -1.12 1.55 8.61
N ASP A 46 -1.04 2.79 8.14
CA ASP A 46 -0.01 3.28 7.21
C ASP A 46 0.13 2.43 5.93
N ALA A 47 -0.97 1.82 5.49
CA ALA A 47 -1.04 0.95 4.33
C ALA A 47 -1.64 1.64 3.09
N LYS A 48 -1.76 2.98 3.11
CA LYS A 48 -2.35 3.79 2.03
C LYS A 48 -1.69 3.61 0.66
N GLU A 49 -0.40 3.23 0.63
CA GLU A 49 0.36 3.03 -0.60
C GLU A 49 -0.15 1.83 -1.42
N GLN A 50 -0.89 0.91 -0.79
CA GLN A 50 -1.55 -0.20 -1.48
C GLN A 50 -2.85 0.22 -2.18
N LEU A 51 -3.35 1.44 -1.94
CA LEU A 51 -4.59 1.93 -2.52
C LEU A 51 -4.34 2.48 -3.92
N VAL A 52 -5.10 1.98 -4.89
CA VAL A 52 -5.08 2.47 -6.29
C VAL A 52 -6.32 3.30 -6.63
N ALA A 53 -7.39 3.19 -5.85
CA ALA A 53 -8.60 3.99 -5.98
C ALA A 53 -9.44 3.93 -4.69
N ILE A 54 -10.34 4.91 -4.54
CA ILE A 54 -11.28 5.01 -3.41
C ILE A 54 -12.71 5.27 -3.90
N ASP A 55 -13.71 5.00 -3.06
CA ASP A 55 -15.08 5.45 -3.34
C ASP A 55 -15.26 6.95 -3.03
N VAL A 56 -16.34 7.55 -3.52
CA VAL A 56 -16.61 8.99 -3.36
C VAL A 56 -16.80 9.41 -1.90
N THR A 57 -17.24 8.52 -1.00
CA THR A 57 -17.40 8.84 0.43
C THR A 57 -16.05 9.02 1.15
N SER A 58 -14.98 8.49 0.57
CA SER A 58 -13.63 8.50 1.13
C SER A 58 -12.76 9.67 0.66
N ARG A 59 -13.26 10.53 -0.23
CA ARG A 59 -12.49 11.59 -0.90
C ARG A 59 -11.66 12.47 0.05
N HIS A 60 -12.13 12.73 1.26
CA HIS A 60 -11.41 13.57 2.25
C HIS A 60 -10.08 12.99 2.75
N PHE A 61 -9.83 11.69 2.59
CA PHE A 61 -8.54 11.07 2.92
C PHE A 61 -7.47 11.35 1.84
N ASP A 62 -7.89 11.54 0.59
CA ASP A 62 -6.99 11.88 -0.51
C ASP A 62 -6.74 13.39 -0.56
N LYS A 63 -5.65 13.81 0.08
CA LYS A 63 -5.25 15.22 0.15
C LYS A 63 -4.66 15.75 -1.16
N SER A 64 -4.09 14.88 -2.01
CA SER A 64 -3.57 15.32 -3.33
C SER A 64 -4.68 15.43 -4.36
N GLY A 65 -5.78 14.67 -4.18
CA GLY A 65 -6.90 14.64 -5.10
C GLY A 65 -6.59 13.88 -6.39
N GLU A 66 -5.50 13.11 -6.40
CA GLU A 66 -5.01 12.36 -7.55
C GLU A 66 -5.60 10.95 -7.62
N MET A 67 -6.14 10.43 -6.51
CA MET A 67 -6.62 9.06 -6.44
C MET A 67 -7.93 8.91 -7.20
N PRO A 68 -8.01 7.97 -8.17
CA PRO A 68 -9.23 7.70 -8.91
C PRO A 68 -10.41 7.39 -7.99
N GLN A 69 -11.60 7.85 -8.41
CA GLN A 69 -12.84 7.56 -7.71
C GLN A 69 -13.69 6.57 -8.49
N VAL A 70 -14.14 5.50 -7.83
CA VAL A 70 -14.89 4.39 -8.46
C VAL A 70 -16.41 4.50 -8.32
N GLY A 71 -16.89 5.64 -7.82
CA GLY A 71 -18.32 5.91 -7.61
C GLY A 71 -18.76 5.74 -6.15
N TYR A 72 -20.07 5.67 -5.95
CA TYR A 72 -20.69 5.50 -4.63
C TYR A 72 -20.75 4.03 -4.24
N HIS A 73 -20.42 3.69 -2.99
CA HIS A 73 -20.28 2.29 -2.55
C HIS A 73 -21.54 1.42 -2.75
N ARG A 74 -22.74 2.01 -2.85
CA ARG A 74 -24.01 1.29 -3.14
C ARG A 74 -24.34 1.17 -4.62
N GLN A 75 -23.57 1.83 -5.47
CA GLN A 75 -23.79 1.92 -6.93
C GLN A 75 -22.43 1.91 -7.64
N LEU A 76 -21.59 0.94 -7.32
CA LEU A 76 -20.28 0.79 -7.93
C LEU A 76 -20.41 0.34 -9.39
N SER A 77 -19.60 0.93 -10.26
CA SER A 77 -19.48 0.49 -11.65
C SER A 77 -18.43 -0.62 -11.77
N ALA A 78 -18.82 -1.79 -12.27
CA ALA A 78 -17.88 -2.89 -12.53
C ALA A 78 -16.78 -2.48 -13.52
N GLU A 79 -17.12 -1.70 -14.55
CA GLU A 79 -16.15 -1.16 -15.51
C GLU A 79 -15.17 -0.20 -14.85
N GLY A 80 -15.67 0.72 -14.02
CA GLY A 80 -14.84 1.67 -13.29
C GLY A 80 -13.85 1.00 -12.33
N LEU A 81 -14.28 -0.08 -11.68
CA LEU A 81 -13.41 -0.91 -10.84
C LEU A 81 -12.32 -1.60 -11.68
N MET A 82 -12.70 -2.28 -12.77
CA MET A 82 -11.76 -3.03 -13.61
C MET A 82 -10.76 -2.16 -14.36
N ALA A 83 -11.13 -0.92 -14.71
CA ALA A 83 -10.23 0.04 -15.35
C ALA A 83 -8.98 0.35 -14.50
N GLN A 84 -9.06 0.20 -13.16
CA GLN A 84 -7.92 0.42 -12.26
C GLN A 84 -6.97 -0.77 -12.17
N SER A 85 -7.28 -1.88 -12.87
CA SER A 85 -6.56 -3.15 -12.78
C SER A 85 -6.29 -3.58 -11.33
N PRO A 86 -7.33 -3.69 -10.48
CA PRO A 86 -7.15 -4.03 -9.08
C PRO A 86 -6.84 -5.51 -8.89
N THR A 87 -6.14 -5.80 -7.80
CA THR A 87 -6.01 -7.17 -7.29
C THR A 87 -7.10 -7.49 -6.27
N HIS A 88 -7.57 -6.49 -5.52
CA HIS A 88 -8.57 -6.64 -4.47
C HIS A 88 -9.52 -5.44 -4.46
N VAL A 89 -10.78 -5.70 -4.10
CA VAL A 89 -11.76 -4.68 -3.74
C VAL A 89 -12.19 -4.99 -2.31
N ILE A 90 -11.98 -4.04 -1.41
CA ILE A 90 -12.25 -4.21 0.02
C ILE A 90 -13.27 -3.16 0.44
N GLY A 91 -14.36 -3.61 1.05
CA GLY A 91 -15.34 -2.73 1.64
C GLY A 91 -16.16 -3.42 2.73
N SER A 92 -17.22 -2.75 3.19
CA SER A 92 -18.08 -3.23 4.28
C SER A 92 -19.37 -3.88 3.77
N HIS A 93 -20.17 -4.41 4.69
CA HIS A 93 -21.50 -4.93 4.38
C HIS A 93 -22.48 -3.85 3.86
N GLU A 94 -22.15 -2.57 4.05
CA GLU A 94 -22.95 -1.44 3.58
C GLU A 94 -22.86 -1.22 2.06
N MET A 95 -22.02 -2.00 1.36
CA MET A 95 -21.94 -2.04 -0.10
C MET A 95 -23.15 -2.69 -0.77
N ALA A 96 -23.91 -3.52 -0.04
CA ALA A 96 -25.02 -4.32 -0.58
C ALA A 96 -26.32 -3.52 -0.77
#